data_AF-A0A521PPB0-F1
#
_entry.id   AF-A0A521PPB0-F1
#
_cell.length_a   1.000
_cell.length_b   1.000
_cell.length_c   1.000
_cell.angle_alpha   90.00
_cell.angle_beta   90.00
_cell.angle_gamma   90.00
#
_symmetry.space_group_name_H-M   'P 1'
#
loop_
_entity.id
_entity.type
_entity.pdbx_description
1 polymer ?
#
loop_
_entity_poly.entity_id
_entity_poly.type
_entity_poly.pdbx_seq_one_letter_code
_entity_poly.pdbx_strand_id
1 'polypeptide(L)'
;MTAGRRLCTVTAVALTLIAPPAGAEVSAKSAFLERCGGCHGLDGRSAAVLVPDLRDQVGYFLCTPQGRAYVGRLPNVAFSGVSDQALAGIINYTIFTVGGTSVPAGAKAYSAAEVGRLRRQPLTATDLVAQRAVVAEAVIAACPAAVGLRIYKSRSAAQAPAKETIR
;
A
#
# COMPACT_ATOMS: atom_id res chain seq x y z
N MET A 1 80.16 -23.05 -19.79
CA MET A 1 78.87 -22.84 -20.50
C MET A 1 77.79 -23.54 -19.71
N THR A 2 77.01 -22.84 -18.89
CA THR A 2 75.91 -23.43 -18.11
C THR A 2 74.69 -22.52 -18.26
N ALA A 3 73.67 -23.05 -18.95
CA ALA A 3 72.42 -22.37 -19.27
C ALA A 3 71.53 -22.28 -18.02
N GLY A 4 71.22 -21.05 -17.59
CA GLY A 4 70.34 -20.78 -16.46
C GLY A 4 68.87 -20.87 -16.87
N ARG A 5 68.16 -21.88 -16.34
CA ARG A 5 66.71 -22.08 -16.51
C ARG A 5 65.98 -21.16 -15.53
N ARG A 6 65.29 -20.13 -16.02
CA ARG A 6 64.44 -19.26 -15.19
C ARG A 6 63.07 -19.91 -15.02
N LEU A 7 62.70 -20.25 -13.79
CA LEU A 7 61.34 -20.65 -13.42
C LEU A 7 60.47 -19.39 -13.31
N CYS A 8 59.43 -19.29 -14.13
CA CYS A 8 58.34 -18.34 -13.94
C CYS A 8 57.34 -18.92 -12.93
N THR A 9 57.35 -18.44 -11.70
CA THR A 9 56.26 -18.68 -10.73
C THR A 9 55.08 -17.77 -11.07
N VAL A 10 54.01 -18.34 -11.61
CA VAL A 10 52.72 -17.65 -11.78
C VAL A 10 51.96 -17.74 -10.46
N THR A 11 51.83 -16.62 -9.75
CA THR A 11 51.01 -16.52 -8.54
C THR A 11 49.55 -16.33 -8.97
N ALA A 12 48.70 -17.32 -8.71
CA ALA A 12 47.26 -17.21 -8.94
C ALA A 12 46.65 -16.27 -7.88
N VAL A 13 46.23 -15.08 -8.30
CA VAL A 13 45.44 -14.16 -7.47
C VAL A 13 44.01 -14.71 -7.42
N ALA A 14 43.60 -15.22 -6.26
CA ALA A 14 42.24 -15.65 -6.03
C ALA A 14 41.33 -14.41 -5.98
N LEU A 15 40.58 -14.17 -7.06
CA LEU A 15 39.56 -13.14 -7.16
C LEU A 15 38.36 -13.57 -6.31
N THR A 16 38.29 -13.06 -5.08
CA THR A 16 37.10 -13.20 -4.23
C THR A 16 35.96 -12.43 -4.88
N LEU A 17 34.93 -13.15 -5.35
CA LEU A 17 33.67 -12.56 -5.77
C LEU A 17 33.04 -11.88 -4.54
N ILE A 18 33.18 -10.57 -4.45
CA ILE A 18 32.37 -9.75 -3.55
C ILE A 18 30.95 -9.79 -4.12
N ALA A 19 30.08 -10.61 -3.52
CA ALA A 19 28.66 -10.54 -3.81
C ALA A 19 28.17 -9.12 -3.50
N PRO A 20 27.42 -8.46 -4.41
CA PRO A 20 26.83 -7.17 -4.08
C PRO A 20 25.95 -7.34 -2.83
N PRO A 21 25.91 -6.35 -1.92
CA PRO A 21 24.96 -6.40 -0.83
C PRO A 21 23.56 -6.59 -1.43
N ALA A 22 22.81 -7.56 -0.89
CA ALA A 22 21.42 -7.76 -1.26
C ALA A 22 20.74 -6.39 -1.27
N GLY A 23 20.20 -6.01 -2.43
CA GLY A 23 19.83 -4.64 -2.75
C GLY A 23 19.04 -3.99 -1.62
N ALA A 24 19.40 -2.75 -1.29
CA ALA A 24 18.77 -1.98 -0.22
C ALA A 24 17.24 -2.14 -0.30
N GLU A 25 16.66 -2.81 0.69
CA GLU A 25 15.23 -2.98 0.80
C GLU A 25 14.61 -1.57 0.86
N VAL A 26 13.79 -1.22 -0.12
CA VAL A 26 13.08 0.07 -0.11
C VAL A 26 12.26 0.11 1.17
N SER A 27 12.55 1.07 2.05
CA SER A 27 11.84 1.18 3.32
C SER A 27 10.34 1.26 3.09
N ALA A 28 9.53 0.72 4.00
CA ALA A 28 8.09 0.76 3.84
C ALA A 28 7.54 2.20 3.75
N LYS A 29 8.25 3.17 4.36
CA LYS A 29 7.99 4.60 4.18
C LYS A 29 8.27 5.09 2.76
N SER A 30 9.44 4.79 2.22
CA SER A 30 9.78 5.15 0.83
C SER A 30 8.79 4.53 -0.15
N ALA A 31 8.47 3.25 0.04
CA ALA A 31 7.50 2.55 -0.79
C ALA A 31 6.08 3.15 -0.67
N PHE A 32 5.67 3.60 0.53
CA PHE A 32 4.44 4.37 0.68
C PHE A 32 4.49 5.68 -0.10
N LEU A 33 5.56 6.46 0.01
CA LEU A 33 5.68 7.75 -0.69
C LEU A 33 5.62 7.57 -2.22
N GLU A 34 6.31 6.57 -2.75
CA GLU A 34 6.36 6.27 -4.19
C GLU A 34 5.05 5.72 -4.75
N ARG A 35 4.27 4.97 -3.95
CA ARG A 35 3.11 4.21 -4.45
C ARG A 35 1.76 4.73 -3.99
N CYS A 36 1.72 5.48 -2.89
CA CYS A 36 0.48 5.94 -2.24
C CYS A 36 0.50 7.44 -1.96
N GLY A 37 1.64 7.96 -1.49
CA GLY A 37 1.79 9.34 -1.00
C GLY A 37 1.56 10.40 -2.08
N GLY A 38 1.80 10.09 -3.35
CA GLY A 38 1.50 11.01 -4.45
C GLY A 38 0.02 11.39 -4.54
N CYS A 39 -0.89 10.47 -4.21
CA CYS A 39 -2.35 10.74 -4.21
C CYS A 39 -2.87 11.06 -2.80
N HIS A 40 -2.44 10.28 -1.81
CA HIS A 40 -2.95 10.37 -0.44
C HIS A 40 -2.20 11.39 0.43
N GLY A 41 -1.21 12.09 -0.13
CA GLY A 41 -0.35 13.01 0.61
C GLY A 41 0.85 12.31 1.26
N LEU A 42 1.92 13.09 1.48
CA LEU A 42 3.19 12.57 2.02
C LEU A 42 3.06 12.02 3.45
N ASP A 43 2.11 12.54 4.22
CA ASP A 43 1.76 12.08 5.56
C ASP A 43 0.40 11.36 5.60
N GLY A 44 -0.21 11.09 4.44
CA GLY A 44 -1.55 10.49 4.36
C GLY A 44 -2.70 11.49 4.49
N ARG A 45 -2.46 12.81 4.38
CA ARG A 45 -3.51 13.82 4.21
C ARG A 45 -3.62 14.23 2.75
N SER A 46 -4.74 13.93 2.11
CA SER A 46 -4.95 14.25 0.70
C SER A 46 -5.41 15.69 0.51
N ALA A 47 -4.91 16.33 -0.53
CA ALA A 47 -5.43 17.61 -1.00
C ALA A 47 -6.70 17.44 -1.87
N ALA A 48 -6.88 16.26 -2.49
CA ALA A 48 -7.97 16.01 -3.43
C ALA A 48 -9.15 15.34 -2.72
N VAL A 49 -10.34 15.91 -2.86
CA VAL A 49 -11.55 15.42 -2.16
C VAL A 49 -11.92 13.97 -2.49
N LEU A 50 -11.71 13.54 -3.73
CA LEU A 50 -12.06 12.18 -4.16
C LEU A 50 -11.06 11.11 -3.66
N VAL A 51 -9.87 11.55 -3.25
CA VAL A 51 -8.84 10.70 -2.67
C VAL A 51 -8.90 10.84 -1.14
N PRO A 52 -9.23 9.78 -0.40
CA PRO A 52 -9.44 9.90 1.03
C PRO A 52 -8.13 10.12 1.79
N ASP A 53 -8.16 10.86 2.91
CA ASP A 53 -7.07 10.83 3.88
C ASP A 53 -6.92 9.42 4.44
N LEU A 54 -5.68 9.00 4.59
CA LEU A 54 -5.29 7.77 5.26
C LEU A 54 -4.91 8.04 6.72
N ARG A 55 -4.34 9.23 6.99
CA ARG A 55 -3.85 9.64 8.31
C ARG A 55 -4.98 9.57 9.33
N ASP A 56 -4.79 8.75 10.37
CA ASP A 56 -5.77 8.56 11.44
C ASP A 56 -7.18 8.12 10.96
N GLN A 57 -7.27 7.50 9.78
CA GLN A 57 -8.53 7.00 9.21
C GLN A 57 -8.43 5.57 8.68
N VAL A 58 -7.36 5.23 7.96
CA VAL A 58 -7.30 3.96 7.20
C VAL A 58 -7.31 2.72 8.09
N GLY A 59 -6.89 2.82 9.35
CA GLY A 59 -6.90 1.72 10.31
C GLY A 59 -8.32 1.22 10.63
N TYR A 60 -9.33 2.09 10.57
CA TYR A 60 -10.72 1.70 10.83
C TYR A 60 -11.24 0.65 9.85
N PHE A 61 -10.68 0.53 8.65
CA PHE A 61 -11.06 -0.53 7.73
C PHE A 61 -10.78 -1.93 8.30
N LEU A 62 -9.94 -2.06 9.34
CA LEU A 62 -9.72 -3.34 10.02
C LEU A 62 -10.82 -3.73 11.00
N CYS A 63 -11.81 -2.88 11.26
CA CYS A 63 -12.94 -3.18 12.15
C CYS A 63 -13.88 -4.25 11.58
N THR A 64 -13.87 -4.50 10.27
CA THR A 64 -14.70 -5.53 9.65
C THR A 64 -13.92 -6.36 8.63
N PRO A 65 -14.29 -7.64 8.40
CA PRO A 65 -13.69 -8.43 7.32
C PRO A 65 -13.87 -7.79 5.94
N GLN A 66 -15.02 -7.15 5.70
CA GLN A 66 -15.29 -6.45 4.45
C GLN A 66 -14.38 -5.23 4.25
N GLY A 67 -14.18 -4.42 5.29
CA GLY A 67 -13.25 -3.29 5.25
C GLY A 67 -11.81 -3.73 5.03
N ARG A 68 -11.39 -4.80 5.72
CA ARG A 68 -10.07 -5.39 5.55
C ARG A 68 -9.85 -5.88 4.12
N ALA A 69 -10.84 -6.57 3.55
CA ALA A 69 -10.77 -7.03 2.17
C ALA A 69 -10.76 -5.85 1.17
N TYR A 70 -11.53 -4.79 1.44
CA TYR A 70 -11.61 -3.61 0.56
C TYR A 70 -10.23 -3.01 0.28
N VAL A 71 -9.38 -2.82 1.30
CA VAL A 71 -8.03 -2.25 1.14
C VAL A 71 -7.18 -3.05 0.15
N GLY A 72 -7.13 -4.37 0.29
CA GLY A 72 -6.33 -5.24 -0.59
C GLY A 72 -6.91 -5.45 -2.00
N ARG A 73 -8.20 -5.12 -2.20
CA ARG A 73 -8.93 -5.33 -3.46
C ARG A 73 -9.09 -4.05 -4.29
N LEU A 74 -8.74 -2.88 -3.74
CA LEU A 74 -8.72 -1.63 -4.49
C LEU A 74 -7.94 -1.82 -5.80
N PRO A 75 -8.44 -1.38 -6.97
CA PRO A 75 -7.78 -1.66 -8.26
C PRO A 75 -6.30 -1.27 -8.29
N ASN A 76 -5.95 -0.08 -7.77
CA ASN A 76 -4.56 0.40 -7.73
C ASN A 76 -3.65 -0.41 -6.79
N VAL A 77 -4.23 -1.14 -5.82
CA VAL A 77 -3.51 -2.07 -4.93
C VAL A 77 -3.40 -3.44 -5.60
N ALA A 78 -4.54 -3.98 -6.05
CA ALA A 78 -4.66 -5.29 -6.65
C ALA A 78 -3.76 -5.47 -7.88
N PHE A 79 -3.74 -4.46 -8.76
CA PHE A 79 -2.99 -4.50 -10.02
C PHE A 79 -1.56 -3.94 -9.92
N SER A 80 -1.04 -3.67 -8.72
CA SER A 80 0.31 -3.11 -8.56
C SER A 80 1.42 -4.04 -9.10
N GLY A 81 2.51 -3.49 -9.63
CA GLY A 81 3.62 -4.31 -10.16
C GLY A 81 4.55 -4.95 -9.11
N VAL A 82 4.20 -4.92 -7.82
CA VAL A 82 5.06 -5.43 -6.72
C VAL A 82 4.66 -6.84 -6.28
N SER A 83 5.60 -7.54 -5.65
CA SER A 83 5.33 -8.85 -5.04
C SER A 83 4.33 -8.73 -3.89
N ASP A 84 3.65 -9.84 -3.56
CA ASP A 84 2.69 -9.87 -2.44
C ASP A 84 3.35 -9.57 -1.09
N GLN A 85 4.61 -9.96 -0.91
CA GLN A 85 5.39 -9.64 0.28
C GLN A 85 5.65 -8.14 0.40
N ALA A 86 6.13 -7.52 -0.68
CA ALA A 86 6.38 -6.07 -0.69
C ALA A 86 5.09 -5.28 -0.49
N LEU A 87 4.00 -5.71 -1.15
CA LEU A 87 2.72 -5.04 -1.00
C LEU A 87 2.12 -5.22 0.40
N ALA A 88 2.27 -6.37 1.04
CA ALA A 88 1.90 -6.55 2.45
C ALA A 88 2.67 -5.58 3.34
N GLY A 89 3.98 -5.38 3.11
CA GLY A 89 4.77 -4.38 3.81
C GLY A 89 4.24 -2.95 3.63
N ILE A 90 3.91 -2.55 2.39
CA ILE A 90 3.35 -1.23 2.07
C ILE A 90 2.00 -1.01 2.74
N ILE A 91 1.07 -1.97 2.62
CA ILE A 91 -0.26 -1.90 3.23
C ILE A 91 -0.14 -1.84 4.76
N ASN A 92 0.74 -2.64 5.36
CA ASN A 92 0.95 -2.64 6.81
C ASN A 92 1.54 -1.30 7.29
N TYR A 93 2.52 -0.74 6.60
CA TYR A 93 3.01 0.61 6.95
C TYR A 93 1.90 1.66 6.83
N THR A 94 1.12 1.59 5.76
CA THR A 94 -0.01 2.50 5.54
C THR A 94 -1.03 2.40 6.68
N ILE A 95 -1.37 1.20 7.13
CA ILE A 95 -2.37 1.01 8.17
C ILE A 95 -1.81 1.31 9.57
N PHE A 96 -0.69 0.69 9.94
CA PHE A 96 -0.19 0.72 11.31
C PHE A 96 0.68 1.93 11.62
N THR A 97 1.25 2.59 10.60
CA THR A 97 2.03 3.83 10.79
C THR A 97 1.21 5.06 10.39
N VAL A 98 0.76 5.14 9.14
CA VAL A 98 0.00 6.32 8.68
C VAL A 98 -1.39 6.37 9.35
N GLY A 99 -2.07 5.24 9.45
CA GLY A 99 -3.37 5.12 10.12
C GLY A 99 -3.35 5.41 11.62
N GLY A 100 -2.20 5.46 12.28
CA GLY A 100 -2.04 6.00 13.63
C GLY A 100 -3.12 5.55 14.62
N THR A 101 -3.87 6.51 15.17
CA THR A 101 -4.87 6.26 16.23
C THR A 101 -6.13 5.53 15.74
N SER A 102 -6.30 5.34 14.43
CA SER A 102 -7.47 4.62 13.88
C SER A 102 -7.34 3.10 13.92
N VAL A 103 -6.18 2.56 14.27
CA VAL A 103 -5.95 1.12 14.28
C VAL A 103 -6.64 0.48 15.49
N PRO A 104 -7.58 -0.45 15.31
CA PRO A 104 -8.24 -1.12 16.42
C PRO A 104 -7.26 -1.93 17.27
N ALA A 105 -7.51 -1.99 18.58
CA ALA A 105 -6.74 -2.84 19.47
C ALA A 105 -6.76 -4.30 19.00
N GLY A 106 -5.59 -4.95 18.98
CA GLY A 106 -5.45 -6.35 18.55
C GLY A 106 -5.56 -6.57 17.03
N ALA A 107 -5.62 -5.50 16.22
CA ALA A 107 -5.59 -5.61 14.77
C ALA A 107 -4.34 -6.35 14.27
N LYS A 108 -4.53 -7.30 13.36
CA LYS A 108 -3.46 -8.13 12.81
C LYS A 108 -2.92 -7.55 11.51
N ALA A 109 -1.60 -7.59 11.33
CA ALA A 109 -0.95 -7.27 10.06
C ALA A 109 -1.46 -8.18 8.92
N TYR A 110 -1.45 -7.67 7.70
CA TYR A 110 -1.65 -8.48 6.49
C TYR A 110 -0.44 -9.38 6.28
N SER A 111 -0.70 -10.64 5.91
CA SER A 111 0.32 -11.54 5.40
C SER A 111 0.42 -11.44 3.87
N ALA A 112 1.57 -11.83 3.31
CA ALA A 112 1.73 -11.93 1.86
C ALA A 112 0.69 -12.89 1.23
N ALA A 113 0.41 -14.02 1.88
CA ALA A 113 -0.57 -14.98 1.40
C ALA A 113 -2.01 -14.40 1.38
N GLU A 114 -2.35 -13.58 2.38
CA GLU A 114 -3.63 -12.87 2.41
C GLU A 114 -3.71 -11.84 1.29
N VAL A 115 -2.67 -11.01 1.12
CA VAL A 115 -2.59 -10.02 0.05
C VAL A 115 -2.72 -10.71 -1.32
N GLY A 116 -1.94 -11.74 -1.59
CA GLY A 116 -2.00 -12.48 -2.86
C GLY A 116 -3.41 -13.02 -3.16
N ARG A 117 -4.13 -13.51 -2.16
CA ARG A 117 -5.54 -13.92 -2.32
C ARG A 117 -6.45 -12.74 -2.67
N LEU A 118 -6.34 -11.62 -1.96
CA LEU A 118 -7.20 -10.45 -2.17
C LEU A 118 -7.00 -9.83 -3.57
N ARG A 119 -5.76 -9.76 -4.04
CA ARG A 119 -5.44 -9.15 -5.35
C ARG A 119 -5.97 -9.93 -6.55
N ARG A 120 -6.19 -11.24 -6.40
CA ARG A 120 -6.85 -12.07 -7.42
C ARG A 120 -8.37 -11.86 -7.46
N GLN A 121 -8.91 -11.03 -6.57
CA GLN A 121 -10.32 -10.69 -6.49
C GLN A 121 -10.50 -9.16 -6.48
N PRO A 122 -9.97 -8.44 -7.49
CA PRO A 122 -10.04 -6.97 -7.51
C PRO A 122 -11.49 -6.50 -7.45
N LEU A 123 -11.71 -5.29 -6.92
CA LEU A 123 -13.01 -4.63 -7.05
C LEU A 123 -13.28 -4.36 -8.53
N THR A 124 -14.46 -4.77 -8.99
CA THR A 124 -14.93 -4.56 -10.37
C THR A 124 -15.97 -3.44 -10.48
N ALA A 125 -16.28 -2.77 -9.36
CA ALA A 125 -17.28 -1.71 -9.33
C ALA A 125 -16.85 -0.52 -10.20
N THR A 126 -17.74 -0.07 -11.08
CA THR A 126 -17.55 1.10 -11.94
C THR A 126 -17.48 2.40 -11.13
N ASP A 127 -18.16 2.45 -9.98
CA ASP A 127 -18.13 3.57 -9.04
C ASP A 127 -17.45 3.17 -7.72
N LEU A 128 -16.15 3.46 -7.63
CA LEU A 128 -15.36 3.19 -6.43
C LEU A 128 -15.73 4.10 -5.25
N VAL A 129 -16.31 5.27 -5.50
CA VAL A 129 -16.75 6.19 -4.44
C VAL A 129 -17.99 5.64 -3.75
N ALA A 130 -18.98 5.19 -4.53
CA ALA A 130 -20.16 4.50 -4.00
C ALA A 130 -19.77 3.22 -3.26
N GLN A 131 -18.87 2.41 -3.83
CA GLN A 131 -18.39 1.19 -3.18
C GLN A 131 -17.68 1.49 -1.85
N ARG A 132 -16.84 2.53 -1.80
CA ARG A 132 -16.20 2.99 -0.57
C ARG A 132 -17.23 3.39 0.48
N ALA A 133 -18.26 4.13 0.09
CA ALA A 133 -19.30 4.60 1.01
C ALA A 133 -20.05 3.41 1.66
N VAL A 134 -20.40 2.38 0.88
CA VAL A 134 -21.02 1.15 1.41
C VAL A 134 -20.12 0.47 2.45
N VAL A 135 -18.84 0.29 2.13
CA VAL A 135 -17.87 -0.32 3.05
C VAL A 135 -17.67 0.54 4.30
N ALA A 136 -17.57 1.86 4.14
CA ALA A 136 -17.40 2.80 5.24
C ALA A 136 -18.58 2.76 6.21
N GLU A 137 -19.82 2.72 5.73
CA GLU A 137 -20.99 2.61 6.62
C GLU A 137 -21.00 1.29 7.39
N ALA A 138 -20.61 0.17 6.76
CA ALA A 138 -20.46 -1.11 7.46
C ALA A 138 -19.35 -1.06 8.53
N VAL A 139 -18.24 -0.40 8.23
CA VAL A 139 -17.15 -0.16 9.19
C VAL A 139 -17.62 0.71 10.36
N ILE A 140 -18.35 1.80 10.09
CA ILE A 140 -18.85 2.71 11.12
C ILE A 140 -19.87 2.01 12.03
N ALA A 141 -20.72 1.15 11.48
CA ALA A 141 -21.66 0.36 12.27
C ALA A 141 -20.95 -0.58 13.26
N ALA A 142 -19.80 -1.15 12.86
CA ALA A 142 -19.00 -2.02 13.73
C ALA A 142 -18.06 -1.24 14.67
N CYS A 143 -17.63 -0.05 14.27
CA CYS A 143 -16.73 0.82 15.04
C CYS A 143 -17.20 2.28 14.93
N PRO A 144 -18.02 2.77 15.89
CA PRO A 144 -18.55 4.13 15.84
C PRO A 144 -17.49 5.23 15.82
N ALA A 145 -16.29 4.97 16.35
CA ALA A 145 -15.14 5.88 16.27
C ALA A 145 -14.72 6.21 14.82
N ALA A 146 -15.08 5.36 13.86
CA ALA A 146 -14.80 5.54 12.44
C ALA A 146 -15.71 6.57 11.73
N VAL A 147 -16.56 7.32 12.46
CA VAL A 147 -17.50 8.29 11.87
C VAL A 147 -16.85 9.29 10.90
N GLY A 148 -15.56 9.59 11.09
CA GLY A 148 -14.76 10.41 10.17
C GLY A 148 -14.70 9.90 8.72
N LEU A 149 -14.92 8.61 8.48
CA LEU A 149 -14.97 8.04 7.14
C LEU A 149 -16.14 8.58 6.29
N ARG A 150 -17.17 9.20 6.90
CA ARG A 150 -18.28 9.86 6.18
C ARG A 150 -17.88 11.17 5.50
N ILE A 151 -16.77 11.80 5.92
CA ILE A 151 -16.32 13.11 5.40
C ILE A 151 -16.10 13.06 3.88
N TYR A 152 -15.75 11.90 3.32
CA TYR A 152 -15.56 11.74 1.88
C TYR A 152 -16.86 11.64 1.09
N LYS A 153 -17.96 11.19 1.71
CA LYS A 153 -19.28 11.19 1.09
C LYS A 153 -19.80 12.62 0.96
N SER A 154 -19.67 13.42 2.02
CA SER A 154 -20.14 14.82 2.02
C SER A 154 -19.32 15.72 1.09
N ARG A 155 -17.99 15.58 1.08
CA ARG A 155 -17.14 16.38 0.17
C ARG A 155 -17.30 15.95 -1.30
N SER A 156 -17.43 14.66 -1.59
CA SER A 156 -17.65 14.17 -2.97
C SER A 156 -19.01 14.57 -3.54
N ALA A 157 -20.08 14.56 -2.73
CA ALA A 157 -21.40 14.99 -3.15
C ALA A 157 -21.44 16.47 -3.55
N ALA A 158 -20.62 17.31 -2.92
CA ALA A 158 -20.49 18.73 -3.23
C ALA A 158 -19.77 19.03 -4.56
N GLN A 159 -19.14 18.04 -5.19
CA GLN A 159 -18.33 18.19 -6.41
C GLN A 159 -18.76 17.29 -7.56
N ALA A 160 -19.89 16.59 -7.42
CA ALA A 160 -20.46 15.84 -8.55
C ALA A 160 -20.76 16.82 -9.69
N PRO A 161 -20.32 16.56 -10.93
CA PRO A 161 -20.64 17.44 -12.05
C PRO A 161 -22.16 17.53 -12.18
N ALA A 162 -22.68 18.76 -12.30
CA ALA A 162 -24.08 18.96 -12.65
C ALA A 162 -24.35 18.13 -13.92
N LYS A 163 -25.35 17.27 -13.86
CA LYS A 163 -25.71 16.35 -14.96
C LYS A 163 -25.88 17.19 -16.23
N GLU A 164 -24.89 17.16 -17.12
CA GLU A 164 -24.97 17.87 -18.39
C GLU A 164 -26.06 17.18 -19.20
N THR A 165 -27.23 17.80 -19.18
CA THR A 165 -28.37 17.39 -19.99
C THR A 165 -28.03 17.84 -21.40
N ILE A 166 -27.34 16.97 -22.15
CA ILE A 166 -27.18 17.14 -23.60
C ILE A 166 -28.59 17.20 -24.17
N ARG A 167 -28.99 18.39 -24.61
CA ARG A 167 -30.18 18.63 -25.43
C ARG A 167 -29.82 18.46 -26.90
#